data_AF-A0A7C5SX11-F1
#
_entry.id   AF-A0A7C5SX11-F1
#
_cell.length_a   1.000
_cell.length_b   1.000
_cell.length_c   1.000
_cell.angle_alpha   90.00
_cell.angle_beta   90.00
_cell.angle_gamma   90.00
#
_symmetry.space_group_name_H-M   'P 1'
#
loop_
_entity.id
_entity.type
_entity.pdbx_description
1 polymer ?
#
loop_
_entity_poly.entity_id
_entity_poly.type
_entity_poly.pdbx_seq_one_letter_code
_entity_poly.pdbx_strand_id
1 'polypeptide(L)'
;MGIPFLLIILLAYLSYAQERCSKEETLNKLKEYIVRYHLWKNKFSELPQWKDESEAIAFLRAKGDKWTTITKLEEDRTWYSEAKLFGLGIRWNDEGVIIKVFEGSPAEKVGLRKGDIIYSINGETDKNKWSLTIRNTPANTPVKLEIIRN
;
A
#
# COMPACT_ATOMS: atom_id res chain seq x y z
N MET A 1 18.06 48.21 13.41
CA MET A 1 16.74 48.16 12.77
C MET A 1 16.28 46.71 12.78
N GLY A 2 15.30 46.37 13.60
CA GLY A 2 14.77 45.01 13.66
C GLY A 2 13.92 44.71 12.43
N ILE A 3 13.92 43.46 11.99
CA ILE A 3 13.01 42.99 10.94
C ILE A 3 11.58 43.13 11.48
N PRO A 4 10.66 43.81 10.76
CA PRO A 4 9.29 43.98 11.23
C PRO A 4 8.62 42.61 11.36
N PHE A 5 7.92 42.40 12.47
CA PHE A 5 7.26 41.12 12.82
C PHE A 5 6.37 40.58 11.68
N LEU A 6 5.77 41.48 10.91
CA LEU A 6 4.95 41.18 9.74
C LEU A 6 5.75 40.53 8.59
N LEU A 7 7.01 40.92 8.41
CA LEU A 7 7.93 40.31 7.44
C LEU A 7 8.36 38.91 7.90
N ILE A 8 8.54 38.70 9.21
CA ILE A 8 8.84 37.37 9.77
C ILE A 8 7.67 36.42 9.55
N ILE A 9 6.43 36.87 9.79
CA ILE A 9 5.22 36.07 9.52
C ILE A 9 5.10 35.75 8.04
N LEU A 10 5.33 36.73 7.15
CA LEU A 10 5.27 36.52 5.71
C LEU A 10 6.32 35.49 5.23
N LEU A 11 7.56 35.61 5.71
CA LEU A 11 8.63 34.68 5.38
C LEU A 11 8.35 33.27 5.90
N ALA A 12 7.79 33.15 7.12
CA ALA A 12 7.35 31.87 7.66
C ALA A 12 6.21 31.26 6.82
N TYR A 13 5.22 32.05 6.39
CA TYR A 13 4.15 31.60 5.50
C TYR A 13 4.65 31.15 4.13
N LEU A 14 5.58 31.90 3.52
CA LEU A 14 6.19 31.54 2.24
C LEU A 14 7.02 30.25 2.34
N SER A 15 7.76 30.08 3.45
CA SER A 15 8.50 28.84 3.73
C SER A 15 7.54 27.65 3.89
N TYR A 16 6.44 27.81 4.63
CA TYR A 16 5.46 26.75 4.86
C TYR A 16 4.68 26.37 3.59
N ALA A 17 4.44 27.33 2.70
CA ALA A 17 3.76 27.11 1.43
C ALA A 17 4.58 26.25 0.45
N GLN A 18 5.92 26.29 0.53
CA GLN A 18 6.78 25.44 -0.30
C GLN A 18 6.78 23.97 0.14
N GLU A 19 6.41 23.68 1.39
CA GLU A 19 6.47 22.33 1.97
C GLU A 19 5.15 21.54 1.83
N ARG A 20 4.03 22.19 1.50
CA ARG A 20 2.71 21.54 1.38
C ARG A 20 2.02 21.92 0.08
N CYS A 21 1.99 21.01 -0.89
CA CYS A 21 1.11 21.14 -2.05
C CYS A 21 -0.36 21.00 -1.62
N SER A 22 -1.25 21.73 -2.29
CA SER A 22 -2.68 21.47 -2.15
C SER A 22 -3.04 20.08 -2.72
N LYS A 23 -4.20 19.56 -2.30
CA LYS A 23 -4.72 18.28 -2.80
C LYS A 23 -4.90 18.31 -4.33
N GLU A 24 -5.42 19.42 -4.84
CA GLU A 24 -5.64 19.63 -6.27
C GLU A 24 -4.31 19.61 -7.05
N GLU A 25 -3.30 20.36 -6.60
CA GLU A 25 -1.97 20.35 -7.24
C GLU A 25 -1.33 18.96 -7.22
N THR A 26 -1.50 18.22 -6.12
CA THR A 26 -0.99 16.85 -5.99
C THR A 26 -1.63 15.92 -7.02
N LEU A 27 -2.95 16.00 -7.19
CA LEU A 27 -3.68 15.22 -8.18
C LEU A 27 -3.32 15.61 -9.61
N ASN A 28 -3.11 16.90 -9.88
CA ASN A 28 -2.67 17.38 -11.19
C ASN A 28 -1.27 16.87 -11.55
N LYS A 29 -0.33 16.90 -10.60
CA LYS A 29 1.01 16.32 -10.78
C LYS A 29 0.95 14.80 -11.00
N LEU A 30 0.10 14.10 -10.25
CA LEU A 30 -0.10 12.66 -10.42
C LEU A 30 -0.58 12.34 -11.84
N LYS A 31 -1.55 13.09 -12.36
CA LYS A 31 -2.02 12.95 -13.75
C LYS A 31 -0.90 13.19 -14.76
N GLU A 32 -0.12 14.26 -14.57
CA GLU A 32 1.03 14.56 -15.45
C GLU A 32 2.00 13.37 -15.50
N TYR A 33 2.33 12.80 -14.33
CA TYR A 33 3.24 11.66 -14.23
C TYR A 33 2.67 10.41 -14.89
N ILE A 34 1.37 10.13 -14.71
CA ILE A 34 0.72 8.99 -15.36
C ILE A 34 0.80 9.15 -16.89
N VAL A 35 0.44 10.31 -17.43
CA VAL A 35 0.47 10.56 -18.88
C VAL A 35 1.90 10.48 -19.43
N ARG A 36 2.89 11.02 -18.71
CA ARG A 36 4.27 11.08 -19.20
C ARG A 36 4.99 9.73 -19.08
N TYR A 37 4.91 9.09 -17.92
CA TYR A 37 5.81 8.00 -17.54
C TYR A 37 5.15 6.64 -17.35
N HIS A 38 3.82 6.55 -17.25
CA HIS A 38 3.17 5.27 -16.99
C HIS A 38 3.39 4.28 -18.14
N LEU A 39 3.83 3.06 -17.80
CA LEU A 39 4.21 2.03 -18.77
C LEU A 39 3.06 1.68 -19.74
N TRP A 40 1.83 1.61 -19.23
CA TRP A 40 0.62 1.30 -20.01
C TRP A 40 -0.24 2.51 -20.35
N LYS A 41 0.33 3.70 -20.48
CA LYS A 41 -0.42 4.93 -20.80
C LYS A 41 -1.29 4.84 -22.06
N ASN A 42 -0.93 3.98 -23.01
CA ASN A 42 -1.72 3.71 -24.22
C ASN A 42 -3.04 2.95 -23.96
N LYS A 43 -3.25 2.38 -22.76
CA LYS A 43 -4.51 1.73 -22.37
C LYS A 43 -5.55 2.72 -21.83
N PHE A 44 -5.19 3.99 -21.72
CA PHE A 44 -6.07 5.06 -21.22
C PHE A 44 -6.17 6.12 -22.31
N SER A 45 -7.38 6.48 -22.73
CA SER A 45 -7.60 7.59 -23.65
C SER A 45 -7.60 8.93 -22.91
N GLU A 46 -8.31 8.99 -21.78
CA GLU A 46 -8.42 10.18 -20.93
C GLU A 46 -8.40 9.76 -19.45
N LEU A 47 -7.80 10.61 -18.60
CA LEU A 47 -7.79 10.42 -17.14
C LEU A 47 -8.97 11.18 -16.53
N PRO A 48 -9.83 10.52 -15.73
CA PRO A 48 -10.97 11.18 -15.11
C PRO A 48 -10.54 12.21 -14.05
N GLN A 49 -11.49 13.03 -13.60
CA GLN A 49 -11.29 13.85 -12.41
C GLN A 49 -11.42 12.98 -11.16
N TRP A 50 -10.43 13.08 -10.29
CA TRP A 50 -10.37 12.32 -9.05
C TRP A 50 -10.58 13.24 -7.86
N LYS A 51 -11.30 12.77 -6.84
CA LYS A 51 -11.45 13.49 -5.59
C LYS A 51 -10.21 13.38 -4.72
N ASP A 52 -9.50 12.25 -4.82
CA ASP A 52 -8.28 11.93 -4.08
C ASP A 52 -7.41 10.91 -4.81
N GLU A 53 -6.24 10.66 -4.24
CA GLU A 53 -5.22 9.76 -4.75
C GLU A 53 -5.70 8.30 -4.79
N SER A 54 -6.63 7.92 -3.91
CA SER A 54 -7.15 6.55 -3.83
C SER A 54 -8.01 6.21 -5.05
N GLU A 55 -8.78 7.17 -5.56
CA GLU A 55 -9.54 7.01 -6.81
C GLU A 55 -8.61 6.80 -8.02
N ALA A 56 -7.46 7.49 -8.06
CA ALA A 56 -6.46 7.31 -9.10
C ALA A 56 -5.88 5.89 -9.09
N ILE A 57 -5.50 5.40 -7.91
CA ILE A 57 -4.98 4.04 -7.74
C ILE A 57 -6.04 2.99 -8.06
N ALA A 58 -7.30 3.20 -7.65
CA ALA A 58 -8.40 2.31 -8.00
C ALA A 58 -8.63 2.24 -9.52
N PHE A 59 -8.55 3.37 -10.21
CA PHE A 59 -8.64 3.42 -11.67
C PHE A 59 -7.51 2.61 -12.34
N LEU A 60 -6.26 2.80 -11.92
CA LEU A 60 -5.12 2.06 -12.49
C LEU A 60 -5.25 0.54 -12.25
N ARG A 61 -5.67 0.15 -11.04
CA ARG A 61 -5.96 -1.26 -10.70
C ARG A 61 -7.05 -1.86 -11.59
N ALA A 62 -8.13 -1.11 -11.83
CA ALA A 62 -9.21 -1.54 -12.73
C ALA A 62 -8.74 -1.74 -14.18
N LYS A 63 -7.61 -1.12 -14.57
CA LYS A 63 -6.97 -1.32 -15.87
C LYS A 63 -5.86 -2.39 -15.87
N GLY A 64 -5.72 -3.11 -14.75
CA GLY A 64 -4.78 -4.21 -14.58
C GLY A 64 -3.48 -3.85 -13.87
N ASP A 65 -3.31 -2.60 -13.41
CA ASP A 65 -2.12 -2.20 -12.67
C ASP A 65 -2.20 -2.49 -11.18
N LYS A 66 -1.58 -3.60 -10.80
CA LYS A 66 -1.45 -4.04 -9.42
C LYS A 66 -0.23 -3.46 -8.69
N TRP A 67 0.64 -2.71 -9.38
CA TRP A 67 1.97 -2.33 -8.90
C TRP A 67 2.07 -0.88 -8.48
N THR A 68 1.35 0.02 -9.16
CA THR A 68 1.35 1.43 -8.76
C THR A 68 0.70 1.61 -7.39
N THR A 69 1.41 2.27 -6.49
CA THR A 69 0.95 2.64 -5.16
C THR A 69 1.43 4.04 -4.80
N ILE A 70 0.76 4.66 -3.84
CA ILE A 70 1.17 5.93 -3.24
C ILE A 70 1.44 5.65 -1.76
N THR A 71 2.55 6.17 -1.27
CA THR A 71 2.95 6.11 0.14
C THR A 71 3.48 7.47 0.56
N LYS A 72 3.52 7.74 1.86
CA LYS A 72 4.13 8.97 2.37
C LYS A 72 5.65 8.84 2.36
N LEU A 73 6.33 9.96 2.14
CA LEU A 73 7.79 10.00 2.11
C LEU A 73 8.41 9.52 3.43
N GLU A 74 7.78 9.82 4.56
CA GLU A 74 8.20 9.34 5.88
C GLU A 74 8.09 7.81 5.99
N GLU A 75 6.97 7.23 5.55
CA GLU A 75 6.74 5.77 5.55
C GLU A 75 7.72 5.04 4.63
N ASP A 76 8.02 5.60 3.46
CA ASP A 76 9.01 5.04 2.53
C ASP A 76 10.42 5.03 3.13
N ARG A 77 10.81 6.13 3.78
CA ARG A 77 12.13 6.26 4.43
C ARG A 77 12.30 5.31 5.58
N THR A 78 11.26 5.11 6.39
CA THR A 78 11.35 4.22 7.56
C THR A 78 11.03 2.77 7.24
N TRP A 79 10.61 2.46 6.00
CA TRP A 79 10.21 1.12 5.60
C TRP A 79 11.23 0.04 5.98
N TYR A 80 12.51 0.20 5.63
CA TYR A 80 13.51 -0.83 5.92
C TYR A 80 13.93 -0.92 7.39
N SER A 81 13.82 0.19 8.15
CA SER A 81 14.20 0.21 9.57
C SER A 81 13.09 -0.26 10.49
N GLU A 82 11.84 -0.05 10.11
CA GLU A 82 10.66 -0.31 10.96
C GLU A 82 9.83 -1.50 10.47
N ALA A 83 9.96 -1.92 9.21
CA ALA A 83 9.19 -3.06 8.72
C ALA A 83 9.60 -4.34 9.45
N LYS A 84 8.65 -4.87 10.22
CA LYS A 84 8.68 -6.26 10.66
C LYS A 84 8.43 -7.13 9.43
N LEU A 85 9.50 -7.61 8.80
CA LEU A 85 9.45 -8.57 7.70
C LEU A 85 9.11 -9.97 8.22
N PHE A 86 7.87 -10.11 8.71
CA PHE A 86 7.31 -11.35 9.22
C PHE A 86 6.31 -11.90 8.21
N GLY A 87 6.42 -13.19 7.90
CA GLY A 87 5.58 -13.83 6.90
C GLY A 87 5.40 -15.32 7.17
N LEU A 88 4.34 -15.90 6.62
CA LEU A 88 3.97 -17.30 6.83
C LEU A 88 4.62 -18.26 5.82
N GLY A 89 5.20 -17.72 4.74
CA GLY A 89 5.72 -18.53 3.64
C GLY A 89 4.63 -19.08 2.72
N ILE A 90 3.63 -18.24 2.42
CA ILE A 90 2.61 -18.51 1.40
C ILE A 90 2.43 -17.29 0.49
N ARG A 91 1.90 -17.52 -0.71
CA ARG A 91 1.24 -16.48 -1.52
C ARG A 91 -0.22 -16.87 -1.72
N TRP A 92 -1.11 -15.89 -1.63
CA TRP A 92 -2.53 -16.03 -1.96
C TRP A 92 -2.92 -15.09 -3.11
N ASN A 93 -4.03 -15.39 -3.78
CA ASN A 93 -4.65 -14.51 -4.79
C ASN A 93 -5.68 -13.56 -4.14
N ASP A 94 -6.30 -12.70 -4.94
CA ASP A 94 -7.30 -11.72 -4.47
C ASP A 94 -8.54 -12.39 -3.81
N GLU A 95 -8.78 -13.67 -4.11
CA GLU A 95 -9.86 -14.48 -3.53
C GLU A 95 -9.45 -15.16 -2.21
N GLY A 96 -8.21 -15.01 -1.76
CA GLY A 96 -7.70 -15.65 -0.54
C GLY A 96 -7.31 -17.13 -0.73
N VAL A 97 -7.23 -17.61 -1.97
CA VAL A 97 -6.77 -18.96 -2.30
C VAL A 97 -5.25 -18.99 -2.27
N ILE A 98 -4.67 -19.94 -1.53
CA ILE A 98 -3.23 -20.17 -1.50
C ILE A 98 -2.79 -20.66 -2.89
N ILE A 99 -1.98 -19.85 -3.57
CA ILE A 99 -1.44 -20.14 -4.91
C ILE A 99 -0.03 -20.72 -4.84
N LYS A 100 0.68 -20.52 -3.74
CA LYS A 100 2.03 -21.06 -3.50
C LYS A 100 2.28 -21.22 -2.01
N VAL A 101 2.90 -22.34 -1.67
CA VAL A 101 3.56 -22.58 -0.37
C VAL A 101 5.06 -22.65 -0.65
N PHE A 102 5.87 -21.97 0.16
CA PHE A 102 7.32 -21.98 -0.02
C PHE A 102 7.94 -23.16 0.73
N GLU A 103 8.91 -23.83 0.10
CA GLU A 103 9.64 -24.95 0.69
C GLU A 103 10.41 -24.52 1.95
N GLY A 104 10.44 -25.37 2.96
CA GLY A 104 11.05 -25.14 4.27
C GLY A 104 10.31 -24.14 5.16
N SER A 105 9.22 -23.53 4.67
CA SER A 105 8.49 -22.49 5.39
C SER A 105 7.66 -23.03 6.56
N PRO A 106 7.29 -22.17 7.54
CA PRO A 106 6.34 -22.55 8.58
C PRO A 106 5.03 -23.09 8.01
N ALA A 107 4.51 -22.48 6.94
CA ALA A 107 3.31 -22.93 6.24
C ALA A 107 3.41 -24.35 5.69
N GLU A 108 4.54 -24.72 5.08
CA GLU A 108 4.77 -26.07 4.60
C GLU A 108 4.82 -27.07 5.76
N LYS A 109 5.54 -26.73 6.83
CA LYS A 109 5.71 -27.58 8.01
C LYS A 109 4.38 -27.93 8.70
N VAL A 110 3.40 -27.02 8.65
CA VAL A 110 2.04 -27.26 9.17
C VAL A 110 1.09 -27.85 8.13
N GLY A 111 1.57 -28.14 6.92
CA GLY A 111 0.82 -28.86 5.90
C GLY A 111 -0.19 -28.00 5.12
N LEU A 112 0.03 -26.68 5.02
CA LEU A 112 -0.70 -25.85 4.05
C LEU A 112 -0.36 -26.28 2.63
N ARG A 113 -1.31 -26.13 1.72
CA ARG A 113 -1.20 -26.57 0.33
C ARG A 113 -1.72 -25.51 -0.63
N LYS A 114 -1.21 -25.56 -1.86
CA LYS A 114 -1.84 -24.83 -2.97
C LYS A 114 -3.29 -25.31 -3.11
N GLY A 115 -4.22 -24.36 -3.22
CA GLY A 115 -5.66 -24.61 -3.33
C GLY A 115 -6.42 -24.44 -2.01
N ASP A 116 -5.75 -24.41 -0.85
CA ASP A 116 -6.41 -24.06 0.41
C ASP A 116 -7.00 -22.64 0.31
N ILE A 117 -8.19 -22.45 0.85
CA ILE A 117 -8.85 -21.15 0.90
C ILE A 117 -8.72 -20.60 2.31
N ILE A 118 -8.09 -19.44 2.46
CA ILE A 118 -8.01 -18.76 3.76
C ILE A 118 -9.38 -18.16 4.08
N TYR A 119 -9.93 -18.52 5.24
CA TYR A 119 -11.16 -17.95 5.77
C TYR A 119 -10.86 -16.79 6.73
N SER A 120 -9.92 -16.98 7.66
CA SER A 120 -9.49 -15.94 8.60
C SER A 120 -8.02 -16.06 9.00
N ILE A 121 -7.42 -14.92 9.37
CA ILE A 121 -6.08 -14.83 9.97
C ILE A 121 -6.20 -14.13 11.32
N ASN A 122 -5.85 -14.82 12.40
CA ASN A 122 -6.06 -14.35 13.79
C ASN A 122 -7.49 -13.82 14.03
N GLY A 123 -8.50 -14.46 13.40
CA GLY A 123 -9.90 -14.04 13.48
C GLY A 123 -10.31 -12.88 12.57
N GLU A 124 -9.36 -12.24 11.87
CA GLU A 124 -9.67 -11.22 10.87
C GLU A 124 -10.15 -11.88 9.57
N THR A 125 -11.32 -11.47 9.10
CA THR A 125 -11.99 -12.01 7.89
C THR A 125 -11.89 -11.06 6.70
N ASP A 126 -11.56 -9.79 6.92
CA ASP A 126 -11.29 -8.83 5.86
C ASP A 126 -9.91 -9.07 5.23
N LYS A 127 -9.93 -9.58 3.99
CA LYS A 127 -8.73 -9.92 3.21
C LYS A 127 -7.76 -8.76 3.05
N ASN A 128 -8.26 -7.52 3.03
CA ASN A 128 -7.43 -6.33 2.89
C ASN A 128 -6.59 -6.06 4.14
N LYS A 129 -7.00 -6.60 5.30
CA LYS A 129 -6.31 -6.42 6.58
C LYS A 129 -5.36 -7.56 6.91
N TRP A 130 -5.50 -8.73 6.30
CA TRP A 130 -4.68 -9.91 6.59
C TRP A 130 -3.17 -9.66 6.61
N SER A 131 -2.64 -8.95 5.60
CA SER A 131 -1.20 -8.62 5.56
C SER A 131 -0.77 -7.75 6.75
N LEU A 132 -1.62 -6.81 7.16
CA LEU A 132 -1.38 -5.97 8.33
C LEU A 132 -1.48 -6.78 9.63
N THR A 133 -2.48 -7.67 9.73
CA THR A 133 -2.66 -8.58 10.87
C THR A 133 -1.44 -9.47 11.09
N ILE A 134 -0.86 -10.03 10.01
CA ILE A 134 0.38 -10.82 10.08
C ILE A 134 1.53 -9.94 10.59
N ARG A 135 1.77 -8.77 9.98
CA ARG A 135 2.87 -7.86 10.36
C ARG A 135 2.80 -7.38 11.81
N ASN A 136 1.60 -7.22 12.34
CA ASN A 136 1.36 -6.75 13.71
C ASN A 136 1.39 -7.88 14.75
N THR A 137 1.53 -9.14 14.34
CA THR A 137 1.64 -10.26 15.26
C THR A 137 2.97 -10.13 16.06
N PRO A 138 2.93 -10.21 17.40
CA PRO A 138 4.15 -10.16 18.21
C PRO A 138 5.12 -11.28 17.84
N ALA A 139 6.42 -10.99 17.98
CA ALA A 139 7.45 -12.01 17.76
C ALA A 139 7.20 -13.24 18.67
N ASN A 140 7.49 -14.43 18.14
CA ASN A 140 7.31 -15.72 18.82
C ASN A 140 5.86 -16.07 19.19
N THR A 141 4.86 -15.40 18.60
CA THR A 141 3.45 -15.83 18.74
C THR A 141 2.96 -16.52 17.47
N PRO A 142 2.21 -17.63 17.58
CA PRO A 142 1.69 -18.33 16.42
C PRO A 142 0.59 -17.50 15.74
N VAL A 143 0.57 -17.52 14.40
CA VAL A 143 -0.55 -16.99 13.62
C VAL A 143 -1.58 -18.09 13.43
N LYS A 144 -2.81 -17.87 13.91
CA LYS A 144 -3.93 -18.78 13.72
C LYS A 144 -4.53 -18.56 12.33
N LEU A 145 -4.59 -19.61 11.54
CA LEU A 145 -5.28 -19.65 10.25
C LEU A 145 -6.53 -20.52 10.37
N GLU A 146 -7.65 -20.03 9.85
CA GLU A 146 -8.81 -20.86 9.55
C GLU A 146 -8.88 -21.01 8.03
N ILE A 147 -8.93 -22.25 7.54
CA ILE A 147 -8.92 -22.56 6.12
C ILE A 147 -10.06 -23.48 5.75
N ILE A 148 -10.46 -23.43 4.49
CA ILE A 148 -11.38 -24.36 3.85
C ILE A 148 -10.55 -25.20 2.87
N ARG A 149 -10.66 -26.53 2.97
CA ARG A 149 -9.99 -27.51 2.12
C ARG A 149 -11.02 -28.53 1.65
N ASN A 150 -11.10 -28.72 0.34
CA ASN A 150 -11.91 -29.77 -0.30
C ASN A 150 -11.11 -31.07 -0.42
#